data_AF-A0A843HC13-F1
#
_entry.id   AF-A0A843HC13-F1
#
_cell.length_a   1.000
_cell.length_b   1.000
_cell.length_c   1.000
_cell.angle_alpha   90.00
_cell.angle_beta   90.00
_cell.angle_gamma   90.00
#
_symmetry.space_group_name_H-M   'P 1'
#
loop_
_entity.id
_entity.type
_entity.pdbx_description
1 polymer ?
#
loop_
_entity_poly.entity_id
_entity_poly.type
_entity_poly.pdbx_seq_one_letter_code
_entity_poly.pdbx_strand_id
1 'polypeptide(L)'
;MLVNDLTFLDYLNRFKKVALSIFEWVNLPKSCDPIFLEKCLYYMGQAALLKDKNYGFINTNCCANGDLNIYGLPTSLNCYSYAYSTSRKLYTGLIPGLTEAQKEQRDNYEAILVMNNWERIPTSQTMELFALRLYEAERSCDVNIKSTKTPVLLLVDEKQRLTMENLYSQYDGNKPFIFGDKKQFNPDSIKSIRTDAPFVADKLMEYKKEIWNEALTFLGINTISLEKKERLITDEANSNNELINLNLQSYLAPRQRACEQFNEKFGLTGTDKEISVRVRSDLHNIIKNAESIVNDYKDLENIENINITEEGEENG
;
A
#
# COMPACT_ATOMS: atom_id res chain seq x y z
N MET A 1 -20.55 -8.07 13.49
CA MET A 1 -19.52 -8.98 12.98
C MET A 1 -19.31 -8.74 11.49
N LEU A 2 -20.32 -8.99 10.65
CA LEU A 2 -20.23 -8.84 9.19
C LEU A 2 -19.71 -7.46 8.72
N VAL A 3 -20.14 -6.35 9.33
CA VAL A 3 -19.65 -5.00 8.98
C VAL A 3 -18.17 -4.80 9.32
N ASN A 4 -17.70 -5.36 10.43
CA ASN A 4 -16.32 -5.18 10.87
C ASN A 4 -15.35 -5.89 9.92
N ASP A 5 -15.68 -7.14 9.59
CA ASP A 5 -14.88 -7.95 8.67
C ASP A 5 -14.87 -7.34 7.27
N LEU A 6 -16.02 -6.81 6.81
CA LEU A 6 -16.11 -6.12 5.53
C LEU A 6 -15.27 -4.83 5.48
N THR A 7 -15.25 -4.02 6.53
CA THR A 7 -14.43 -2.80 6.59
C THR A 7 -12.93 -3.14 6.46
N PHE A 8 -12.47 -4.14 7.21
CA PHE A 8 -11.07 -4.60 7.10
C PHE A 8 -10.74 -5.10 5.68
N LEU A 9 -11.60 -5.96 5.12
CA LEU A 9 -11.41 -6.51 3.78
C LEU A 9 -11.43 -5.43 2.70
N ASP A 10 -12.25 -4.40 2.85
CA ASP A 10 -12.31 -3.28 1.91
C ASP A 10 -10.96 -2.53 1.86
N TYR A 11 -10.40 -2.14 3.01
CA TYR A 11 -9.08 -1.50 3.05
C TYR A 11 -7.98 -2.38 2.47
N LEU A 12 -7.95 -3.66 2.85
CA LEU A 12 -6.98 -4.60 2.33
C LEU A 12 -7.07 -4.75 0.80
N ASN A 13 -8.30 -4.83 0.27
CA ASN A 13 -8.53 -4.91 -1.17
C ASN A 13 -8.12 -3.63 -1.91
N ARG A 14 -8.32 -2.46 -1.31
CA ARG A 14 -7.84 -1.17 -1.86
C ARG A 14 -6.32 -1.16 -1.94
N PHE A 15 -5.63 -1.51 -0.85
CA PHE A 15 -4.17 -1.60 -0.84
C PHE A 15 -3.62 -2.61 -1.85
N LYS A 16 -4.24 -3.80 -1.94
CA LYS A 16 -3.85 -4.81 -2.91
C LYS A 16 -3.96 -4.32 -4.35
N LYS A 17 -5.06 -3.62 -4.70
CA LYS A 17 -5.25 -3.06 -6.05
C LYS A 17 -4.13 -2.07 -6.39
N VAL A 18 -3.78 -1.21 -5.43
CA VAL A 18 -2.72 -0.23 -5.57
C VAL A 18 -1.36 -0.93 -5.72
N ALA A 19 -1.01 -1.82 -4.79
CA ALA A 19 0.27 -2.54 -4.79
C ALA A 19 0.53 -3.32 -6.10
N LEU A 20 -0.49 -4.00 -6.63
CA LEU A 20 -0.38 -4.76 -7.88
C LEU A 20 -0.31 -3.88 -9.15
N SER A 21 -0.49 -2.56 -9.02
CA SER A 21 -0.50 -1.63 -10.15
C SER A 21 0.79 -0.81 -10.30
N ILE A 22 1.71 -0.89 -9.34
CA ILE A 22 2.93 -0.08 -9.28
C ILE A 22 3.89 -0.42 -10.43
N PHE A 23 4.11 -1.72 -10.65
CA PHE A 23 5.10 -2.21 -11.62
C PHE A 23 4.47 -2.59 -12.96
N GLU A 24 5.23 -2.33 -14.01
CA GLU A 24 4.91 -2.69 -15.38
C GLU A 24 6.06 -3.52 -15.97
N TRP A 25 5.74 -4.72 -16.43
CA TRP A 25 6.67 -5.60 -17.11
C TRP A 25 6.60 -5.35 -18.63
N VAL A 26 7.74 -5.03 -19.23
CA VAL A 26 7.89 -4.74 -20.65
C VAL A 26 8.53 -5.96 -21.32
N ASN A 27 8.02 -6.34 -22.49
CA ASN A 27 8.49 -7.49 -23.29
C ASN A 27 8.45 -8.86 -22.58
N LEU A 28 7.67 -8.98 -21.49
CA LEU A 28 7.45 -10.28 -20.86
C LEU A 28 6.85 -11.26 -21.90
N PRO A 29 7.36 -12.50 -22.01
CA PRO A 29 6.86 -13.48 -22.96
C PRO A 29 5.35 -13.63 -22.86
N LYS A 30 4.66 -13.75 -24.01
CA LYS A 30 3.18 -13.82 -24.06
C LYS A 30 2.58 -14.98 -23.26
N SER A 31 3.35 -16.02 -23.00
CA SER A 31 2.98 -17.19 -22.21
C SER A 31 3.11 -16.96 -20.70
N CYS A 32 3.78 -15.90 -20.25
CA CYS A 32 3.82 -15.45 -18.87
C CYS A 32 2.67 -14.47 -18.58
N ASP A 33 2.11 -14.54 -17.39
CA ASP A 33 1.09 -13.62 -16.88
C ASP A 33 1.72 -12.61 -15.88
N PRO A 34 1.83 -11.31 -16.23
CA PRO A 34 2.42 -10.30 -15.36
C PRO A 34 1.59 -10.04 -14.10
N ILE A 35 0.26 -10.18 -14.16
CA ILE A 35 -0.62 -10.00 -12.99
C ILE A 35 -0.42 -11.15 -12.01
N PHE A 36 -0.32 -12.38 -12.53
CA PHE A 36 -0.01 -13.54 -11.69
C PHE A 36 1.37 -13.41 -11.05
N LEU A 37 2.37 -12.94 -11.80
CA LEU A 37 3.72 -12.71 -11.28
C LEU A 37 3.72 -11.73 -10.10
N GLU A 38 3.09 -10.57 -10.25
CA GLU A 38 3.01 -9.60 -9.15
C GLU A 38 2.16 -10.10 -7.97
N LYS A 39 1.14 -10.92 -8.21
CA LYS A 39 0.40 -11.58 -7.13
C LYS A 39 1.27 -12.56 -6.34
N CYS A 40 2.12 -13.34 -7.01
CA CYS A 40 3.08 -14.23 -6.35
C CYS A 40 4.02 -13.42 -5.45
N LEU A 41 4.58 -12.31 -5.95
CA LEU A 41 5.46 -11.42 -5.20
C LEU A 41 4.73 -10.79 -4.00
N TYR A 42 3.48 -10.35 -4.19
CA TYR A 42 2.67 -9.74 -3.13
C TYR A 42 2.38 -10.70 -1.98
N TYR A 43 2.00 -11.96 -2.26
CA TYR A 43 1.57 -12.92 -1.24
C TYR A 43 2.68 -13.83 -0.70
N MET A 44 3.64 -14.20 -1.54
CA MET A 44 4.68 -15.17 -1.21
C MET A 44 6.06 -14.53 -1.11
N GLY A 45 6.21 -13.26 -1.52
CA GLY A 45 7.49 -12.55 -1.50
C GLY A 45 8.49 -13.01 -2.57
N GLN A 46 8.12 -14.03 -3.36
CA GLN A 46 8.96 -14.61 -4.40
C GLN A 46 8.12 -15.29 -5.49
N ALA A 47 8.71 -15.39 -6.68
CA ALA A 47 8.18 -16.10 -7.82
C ALA A 47 9.32 -16.70 -8.66
N ALA A 48 8.98 -17.56 -9.61
CA ALA A 48 9.97 -18.13 -10.53
C ALA A 48 9.62 -17.82 -11.98
N LEU A 49 10.63 -17.47 -12.78
CA LEU A 49 10.58 -17.47 -14.24
C LEU A 49 11.33 -18.68 -14.76
N LEU A 50 10.70 -19.46 -15.63
CA LEU A 50 11.31 -20.68 -16.19
C LEU A 50 10.83 -20.93 -17.61
N LYS A 51 11.56 -21.78 -18.33
CA LYS A 51 11.15 -22.34 -19.61
C LYS A 51 10.76 -23.79 -19.40
N ASP A 52 9.54 -24.14 -19.77
CA ASP A 52 9.03 -25.50 -19.77
C ASP A 52 8.87 -26.01 -21.20
N LYS A 53 9.08 -27.32 -21.40
CA LYS A 53 9.01 -27.94 -22.73
C LYS A 53 7.60 -27.90 -23.33
N ASN A 54 6.56 -27.97 -22.50
CA ASN A 54 5.18 -28.02 -22.96
C ASN A 54 4.55 -26.62 -23.02
N TYR A 55 4.91 -25.74 -22.09
CA TYR A 55 4.28 -24.42 -21.94
C TYR A 55 5.13 -23.24 -22.44
N GLY A 56 6.39 -23.47 -22.82
CA GLY A 56 7.32 -22.40 -23.16
C GLY A 56 7.72 -21.60 -21.92
N PHE A 57 7.84 -20.28 -22.06
CA PHE A 57 8.19 -19.43 -20.91
C PHE A 57 6.99 -19.23 -20.00
N ILE A 58 7.12 -19.54 -18.71
CA ILE A 58 6.05 -19.34 -17.74
C ILE A 58 6.60 -18.74 -16.45
N ASN A 59 5.69 -18.12 -15.69
CA ASN A 59 5.91 -17.67 -14.34
C ASN A 59 5.07 -18.49 -13.35
N THR A 60 5.66 -18.87 -12.23
CA THR A 60 5.00 -19.70 -11.22
C THR A 60 5.24 -19.16 -9.81
N ASN A 61 4.46 -19.63 -8.83
CA ASN A 61 4.90 -19.58 -7.45
C ASN A 61 6.18 -20.40 -7.30
N CYS A 62 6.97 -20.11 -6.27
CA CYS A 62 8.07 -20.97 -5.90
C CYS A 62 8.28 -21.02 -4.39
N CYS A 63 8.83 -22.13 -3.93
CA CYS A 63 9.38 -22.28 -2.60
C CYS A 63 10.84 -22.73 -2.69
N ALA A 64 11.65 -22.31 -1.72
CA ALA A 64 13.03 -22.77 -1.58
C ALA A 64 13.08 -24.29 -1.43
N ASN A 65 14.05 -24.92 -2.11
CA ASN A 65 14.29 -26.36 -2.04
C ASN A 65 15.80 -26.66 -2.11
N GLY A 66 16.21 -27.81 -1.58
CA GLY A 66 17.61 -28.23 -1.52
C GLY A 66 18.44 -27.44 -0.51
N ASP A 67 19.76 -27.50 -0.66
CA ASP A 67 20.72 -26.83 0.22
C ASP A 67 20.80 -25.33 -0.06
N LEU A 68 21.42 -24.58 0.85
CA LEU A 68 21.76 -23.18 0.64
C LEU A 68 23.14 -23.06 -0.01
N ASN A 69 23.27 -22.14 -0.95
CA ASN A 69 24.57 -21.76 -1.51
C ASN A 69 25.35 -20.85 -0.54
N ILE A 70 26.57 -20.46 -0.92
CA ILE A 70 27.44 -19.58 -0.12
C ILE A 70 26.85 -18.19 0.20
N TYR A 71 25.80 -17.78 -0.52
CA TYR A 71 25.09 -16.51 -0.35
C TYR A 71 23.73 -16.68 0.34
N GLY A 72 23.42 -17.88 0.89
CA GLY A 72 22.16 -18.14 1.56
C GLY A 72 20.94 -18.24 0.64
N LEU A 73 21.15 -18.39 -0.67
CA LEU A 73 20.08 -18.68 -1.63
C LEU A 73 19.89 -20.20 -1.76
N PRO A 74 18.65 -20.68 -1.98
CA PRO A 74 18.42 -22.10 -2.21
C PRO A 74 19.04 -22.55 -3.53
N THR A 75 19.58 -23.77 -3.56
CA THR A 75 20.17 -24.38 -4.76
C THR A 75 19.11 -24.83 -5.77
N SER A 76 17.87 -25.04 -5.32
CA SER A 76 16.74 -25.38 -6.17
C SER A 76 15.44 -24.72 -5.71
N LEU A 77 14.46 -24.68 -6.60
CA LEU A 77 13.14 -24.12 -6.39
C LEU A 77 12.10 -25.17 -6.72
N ASN A 78 11.14 -25.35 -5.81
CA ASN A 78 9.89 -26.04 -6.14
C ASN A 78 8.96 -25.02 -6.79
N CYS A 79 8.84 -25.09 -8.11
CA CYS A 79 8.02 -24.23 -8.94
C CYS A 79 6.63 -24.85 -9.10
N TYR A 80 5.57 -24.13 -8.70
CA TYR A 80 4.22 -24.67 -8.76
C TYR A 80 3.18 -23.62 -9.14
N SER A 81 2.12 -24.07 -9.79
CA SER A 81 0.94 -23.30 -10.15
C SER A 81 -0.27 -24.24 -10.18
N TYR A 82 -1.43 -23.75 -10.61
CA TYR A 82 -2.62 -24.57 -10.79
C TYR A 82 -2.32 -25.70 -11.79
N ALA A 83 -2.45 -26.96 -11.34
CA ALA A 83 -2.16 -28.16 -12.13
C ALA A 83 -0.73 -28.25 -12.72
N TYR A 84 0.23 -27.52 -12.16
CA TYR A 84 1.65 -27.57 -12.57
C TYR A 84 2.56 -27.63 -11.35
N SER A 85 3.53 -28.53 -11.36
CA SER A 85 4.56 -28.61 -10.32
C SER A 85 5.83 -29.22 -10.89
N THR A 86 6.98 -28.64 -10.56
CA THR A 86 8.29 -29.16 -10.94
C THR A 86 9.35 -28.65 -9.96
N SER A 87 10.43 -29.40 -9.80
CA SER A 87 11.65 -28.90 -9.15
C SER A 87 12.62 -28.40 -10.23
N ARG A 88 13.22 -27.22 -10.02
CA ARG A 88 14.19 -26.60 -10.94
C ARG A 88 15.41 -26.15 -10.16
N LYS A 89 16.60 -26.25 -10.75
CA LYS A 89 17.81 -25.66 -10.15
C LYS A 89 17.73 -24.12 -10.22
N LEU A 90 18.25 -23.44 -9.21
CA LEU A 90 18.33 -21.98 -9.25
C LEU A 90 19.40 -21.55 -10.25
N TYR A 91 19.04 -20.66 -11.18
CA TYR A 91 20.01 -19.99 -12.03
C TYR A 91 20.77 -18.93 -11.23
N THR A 92 22.10 -19.02 -11.19
CA THR A 92 22.97 -18.07 -10.47
C THR A 92 23.88 -17.25 -11.38
N GLY A 93 23.98 -17.58 -12.68
CA GLY A 93 24.90 -16.94 -13.62
C GLY A 93 26.39 -17.28 -13.43
N LEU A 94 26.75 -18.12 -12.46
CA LEU A 94 28.13 -18.33 -12.02
C LEU A 94 28.94 -19.37 -12.82
N ILE A 95 28.40 -19.93 -13.91
CA ILE A 95 29.06 -21.03 -14.64
C ILE A 95 29.51 -20.54 -16.03
N PRO A 96 30.76 -20.07 -16.18
CA PRO A 96 31.31 -19.70 -17.48
C PRO A 96 31.69 -20.94 -18.31
N GLY A 97 31.71 -20.79 -19.65
CA GLY A 97 32.30 -21.79 -20.57
C GLY A 97 31.42 -23.00 -20.93
N LEU A 98 30.09 -22.88 -20.83
CA LEU A 98 29.15 -23.93 -21.23
C LEU A 98 29.05 -24.07 -22.75
N THR A 99 28.93 -25.32 -23.22
CA THR A 99 28.60 -25.60 -24.63
C THR A 99 27.13 -25.28 -24.91
N GLU A 100 26.78 -25.04 -26.18
CA GLU A 100 25.39 -24.76 -26.58
C GLU A 100 24.42 -25.88 -26.19
N ALA A 101 24.82 -27.15 -26.31
CA ALA A 101 24.01 -28.29 -25.88
C ALA A 101 23.75 -28.29 -24.36
N GLN A 102 24.74 -27.87 -23.55
CA GLN A 102 24.57 -27.74 -22.10
C GLN A 102 23.66 -26.56 -21.75
N LYS A 103 23.72 -25.45 -22.49
CA LYS A 103 22.82 -24.30 -22.31
C LYS A 103 21.37 -24.70 -22.60
N GLU A 104 21.12 -25.36 -23.74
CA GLU A 104 19.78 -25.81 -24.12
C GLU A 104 19.17 -26.80 -23.11
N GLN A 105 20.01 -27.68 -22.54
CA GLN A 105 19.58 -28.54 -21.45
C GLN A 105 19.19 -27.71 -20.23
N ARG A 106 20.06 -26.79 -19.78
CA ARG A 106 19.83 -25.96 -18.58
C ARG A 106 18.61 -25.05 -18.70
N ASP A 107 18.32 -24.53 -19.90
CA ASP A 107 17.13 -23.72 -20.17
C ASP A 107 15.85 -24.32 -19.58
N ASN A 108 15.70 -25.64 -19.75
CA ASN A 108 14.50 -26.38 -19.36
C ASN A 108 14.55 -26.93 -17.92
N TYR A 109 15.70 -26.89 -17.23
CA TYR A 109 15.87 -27.47 -15.88
C TYR A 109 16.19 -26.44 -14.80
N GLU A 110 16.37 -25.18 -15.18
CA GLU A 110 16.67 -24.09 -14.27
C GLU A 110 15.59 -23.02 -14.26
N ALA A 111 15.41 -22.41 -13.10
CA ALA A 111 14.49 -21.30 -12.88
C ALA A 111 15.25 -20.08 -12.36
N ILE A 112 14.75 -18.90 -12.71
CA ILE A 112 15.22 -17.61 -12.20
C ILE A 112 14.29 -17.21 -11.06
N LEU A 113 14.89 -16.85 -9.93
CA LEU A 113 14.16 -16.38 -8.76
C LEU A 113 13.84 -14.89 -8.93
N VAL A 114 12.56 -14.56 -8.97
CA VAL A 114 12.07 -13.19 -8.87
C VAL A 114 11.75 -12.92 -7.41
N MET A 115 12.41 -11.94 -6.81
CA MET A 115 12.21 -11.60 -5.40
C MET A 115 11.38 -10.33 -5.29
N ASN A 116 10.50 -10.25 -4.27
CA ASN A 116 9.68 -9.07 -4.05
C ASN A 116 10.50 -7.91 -3.47
N ASN A 117 11.34 -8.22 -2.48
CA ASN A 117 12.40 -7.38 -1.92
C ASN A 117 13.63 -8.28 -1.70
N TRP A 118 14.76 -7.72 -1.27
CA TRP A 118 16.00 -8.49 -1.07
C TRP A 118 15.87 -9.64 -0.06
N GLU A 119 14.90 -9.57 0.86
CA GLU A 119 14.64 -10.60 1.86
C GLU A 119 13.54 -11.61 1.44
N ARG A 120 12.91 -11.41 0.27
CA ARG A 120 11.78 -12.21 -0.23
C ARG A 120 10.57 -12.17 0.71
N ILE A 121 10.36 -11.07 1.40
CA ILE A 121 9.22 -10.87 2.30
C ILE A 121 7.99 -10.45 1.47
N PRO A 122 6.81 -11.03 1.72
CA PRO A 122 5.58 -10.64 1.05
C PRO A 122 5.10 -9.25 1.49
N THR A 123 4.59 -8.46 0.54
CA THR A 123 3.99 -7.15 0.83
C THR A 123 2.65 -7.26 1.56
N SER A 124 1.93 -8.39 1.41
CA SER A 124 0.60 -8.57 1.98
C SER A 124 0.57 -8.41 3.51
N GLN A 125 1.60 -8.91 4.21
CA GLN A 125 1.68 -8.87 5.68
C GLN A 125 1.65 -7.44 6.20
N THR A 126 2.46 -6.54 5.63
CA THR A 126 2.47 -5.13 6.04
C THR A 126 1.15 -4.44 5.69
N MET A 127 0.55 -4.77 4.55
CA MET A 127 -0.75 -4.21 4.15
C MET A 127 -1.89 -4.65 5.08
N GLU A 128 -1.85 -5.88 5.59
CA GLU A 128 -2.80 -6.37 6.60
C GLU A 128 -2.70 -5.59 7.91
N LEU A 129 -1.48 -5.24 8.36
CA LEU A 129 -1.28 -4.43 9.56
C LEU A 129 -1.82 -3.01 9.39
N PHE A 130 -1.59 -2.37 8.24
CA PHE A 130 -2.18 -1.06 7.95
C PHE A 130 -3.70 -1.12 7.85
N ALA A 131 -4.25 -2.14 7.19
CA ALA A 131 -5.70 -2.34 7.10
C ALA A 131 -6.34 -2.55 8.48
N LEU A 132 -5.66 -3.26 9.39
CA LEU A 132 -6.12 -3.47 10.76
C LEU A 132 -6.21 -2.14 11.53
N ARG A 133 -5.16 -1.31 11.47
CA ARG A 133 -5.14 0.01 12.13
C ARG A 133 -6.23 0.94 11.58
N LEU A 134 -6.43 0.96 10.25
CA LEU A 134 -7.48 1.75 9.61
C LEU A 134 -8.88 1.29 10.03
N TYR A 135 -9.08 -0.02 10.09
CA TYR A 135 -10.31 -0.62 10.57
C TYR A 135 -10.60 -0.17 12.02
N GLU A 136 -9.64 -0.27 12.93
CA GLU A 136 -9.82 0.13 14.33
C GLU A 136 -10.15 1.63 14.46
N ALA A 137 -9.45 2.48 13.70
CA ALA A 137 -9.71 3.92 13.67
C ALA A 137 -11.13 4.23 13.15
N GLU A 138 -11.56 3.60 12.05
CA GLU A 138 -12.89 3.81 11.48
C GLU A 138 -14.00 3.32 12.41
N ARG A 139 -13.85 2.15 13.02
CA ARG A 139 -14.85 1.63 13.98
C ARG A 139 -14.95 2.51 15.21
N SER A 140 -13.83 3.04 15.70
CA SER A 140 -13.82 3.98 16.82
C SER A 140 -14.52 5.30 16.45
N CYS A 141 -14.31 5.79 15.23
CA CYS A 141 -14.98 6.96 14.71
C CYS A 141 -16.50 6.76 14.61
N ASP A 142 -16.94 5.63 14.04
CA ASP A 142 -18.36 5.26 13.96
C ASP A 142 -19.04 5.21 15.33
N VAL A 143 -18.37 4.66 16.34
CA VAL A 143 -18.89 4.59 17.71
C VAL A 143 -18.99 5.98 18.33
N ASN A 144 -17.98 6.83 18.14
CA ASN A 144 -18.01 8.20 18.64
C ASN A 144 -19.14 9.02 18.00
N ILE A 145 -19.31 8.94 16.67
CA ILE A 145 -20.41 9.59 15.95
C ILE A 145 -21.78 9.05 16.39
N LYS A 146 -21.89 7.76 16.71
CA LYS A 146 -23.15 7.21 17.25
C LYS A 146 -23.44 7.71 18.66
N SER A 147 -22.42 7.87 19.49
CA SER A 147 -22.59 8.36 20.87
C SER A 147 -23.16 9.78 20.94
N THR A 148 -22.89 10.63 19.93
CA THR A 148 -23.48 11.98 19.87
C THR A 148 -24.99 11.96 19.59
N LYS A 149 -25.54 10.87 19.05
CA LYS A 149 -26.98 10.69 18.85
C LYS A 149 -27.72 10.38 20.16
N THR A 150 -27.02 9.90 21.18
CA THR A 150 -27.60 9.50 22.47
C THR A 150 -26.85 10.16 23.64
N PRO A 151 -26.92 11.49 23.80
CA PRO A 151 -26.14 12.22 24.80
C PRO A 151 -26.66 12.06 26.25
N VAL A 152 -27.86 11.49 26.42
CA VAL A 152 -28.52 11.41 27.73
C VAL A 152 -28.96 9.98 28.01
N LEU A 153 -28.56 9.44 29.17
CA LEU A 153 -29.15 8.24 29.76
C LEU A 153 -30.29 8.64 30.69
N LEU A 154 -31.45 8.01 30.53
CA LEU A 154 -32.62 8.23 31.38
C LEU A 154 -32.74 7.10 32.39
N LEU A 155 -32.68 7.44 33.68
CA LEU A 155 -32.97 6.51 34.76
C LEU A 155 -34.46 6.66 35.14
N VAL A 156 -35.22 5.59 34.96
CA VAL A 156 -36.67 5.52 35.20
C VAL A 156 -37.05 4.26 35.96
N ASP A 157 -38.17 4.28 36.67
CA ASP A 157 -38.71 3.12 37.37
C ASP A 157 -39.07 2.00 36.37
N GLU A 158 -38.89 0.74 36.77
CA GLU A 158 -39.01 -0.42 35.89
C GLU A 158 -40.42 -0.57 35.30
N LYS A 159 -41.44 -0.12 36.04
CA LYS A 159 -42.83 -0.07 35.59
C LYS A 159 -43.07 0.88 34.40
N GLN A 160 -42.19 1.86 34.19
CA GLN A 160 -42.31 2.88 33.14
C GLN A 160 -41.37 2.62 31.95
N ARG A 161 -40.53 1.57 32.01
CA ARG A 161 -39.53 1.24 31.00
C ARG A 161 -40.10 1.12 29.58
N LEU A 162 -41.17 0.35 29.39
CA LEU A 162 -41.77 0.10 28.07
C LEU A 162 -42.34 1.38 27.45
N THR A 163 -42.94 2.24 28.27
CA THR A 163 -43.46 3.55 27.84
C THR A 163 -42.32 4.46 27.41
N MET A 164 -41.24 4.52 28.19
CA MET A 164 -40.09 5.35 27.89
C MET A 164 -39.31 4.88 26.66
N GLU A 165 -39.19 3.57 26.44
CA GLU A 165 -38.53 2.98 25.26
C GLU A 165 -39.27 3.32 23.95
N ASN A 166 -40.60 3.22 23.96
CA ASN A 166 -41.43 3.62 22.82
C ASN A 166 -41.31 5.13 22.53
N LEU A 167 -41.23 5.96 23.56
CA LEU A 167 -41.09 7.41 23.42
C LEU A 167 -39.69 7.80 22.95
N TYR A 168 -38.65 7.12 23.42
CA TYR A 168 -37.28 7.32 22.98
C TYR A 168 -37.07 6.88 21.52
N SER A 169 -37.77 5.85 21.07
CA SER A 169 -37.75 5.38 19.67
C SER A 169 -38.39 6.37 18.68
N GLN A 170 -39.26 7.26 19.16
CA GLN A 170 -39.87 8.34 18.37
C GLN A 170 -39.10 9.66 18.46
N TYR A 171 -38.03 9.72 19.25
CA TYR A 171 -37.25 10.92 19.46
C TYR A 171 -36.30 11.17 18.29
N ASP A 172 -36.76 11.92 17.30
CA ASP A 172 -36.01 12.26 16.08
C ASP A 172 -35.22 13.59 16.21
N GLY A 173 -34.80 13.94 17.43
CA GLY A 173 -33.91 15.08 17.73
C GLY A 173 -34.50 16.50 17.57
N ASN A 174 -35.58 16.69 16.80
CA ASN A 174 -36.11 18.01 16.43
C ASN A 174 -37.29 18.51 17.27
N LYS A 175 -37.74 17.77 18.30
CA LYS A 175 -38.77 18.23 19.23
C LYS A 175 -38.43 17.86 20.67
N PRO A 176 -38.45 18.81 21.62
CA PRO A 176 -38.24 18.50 23.03
C PRO A 176 -39.35 17.56 23.53
N PHE A 177 -38.94 16.53 24.23
CA PHE A 177 -39.84 15.57 24.87
C PHE A 177 -40.20 16.06 26.27
N ILE A 178 -41.50 16.18 26.56
CA ILE A 178 -42.01 16.61 27.87
C ILE A 178 -42.78 15.43 28.48
N PHE A 179 -42.22 14.83 29.54
CA PHE A 179 -42.90 13.83 30.36
C PHE A 179 -43.40 14.49 31.64
N GLY A 180 -44.70 14.37 31.92
CA GLY A 180 -45.30 14.92 33.13
C GLY A 180 -46.50 14.09 33.57
N ASP A 181 -46.40 13.45 34.74
CA ASP A 181 -47.55 12.85 35.43
C ASP A 181 -48.05 13.84 36.50
N LYS A 182 -49.34 14.17 36.46
CA LYS A 182 -50.00 15.05 37.45
C LYS A 182 -50.02 14.45 38.86
N LYS A 183 -49.83 13.13 39.02
CA LYS A 183 -49.92 12.43 40.33
C LYS A 183 -48.58 11.97 40.89
N GLN A 184 -47.52 11.93 40.09
CA GLN A 184 -46.20 11.41 40.48
C GLN A 184 -45.06 12.38 40.16
N PHE A 185 -45.23 13.67 40.48
CA PHE A 185 -44.13 14.62 40.37
C PHE A 185 -43.18 14.46 41.56
N ASN A 186 -42.38 13.39 41.57
CA ASN A 186 -41.23 13.27 42.45
C ASN A 186 -39.99 13.75 41.69
N PRO A 187 -39.30 14.81 42.11
CA PRO A 187 -38.09 15.32 41.45
C PRO A 187 -36.98 14.28 41.26
N ASP A 188 -36.99 13.20 42.06
CA ASP A 188 -36.04 12.07 41.95
C ASP A 188 -36.46 10.96 40.98
N SER A 189 -37.67 11.00 40.40
CA SER A 189 -38.23 9.91 39.59
C SER A 189 -37.62 9.78 38.19
N ILE A 190 -37.05 10.86 37.64
CA ILE A 190 -36.36 10.86 36.36
C ILE A 190 -35.02 11.57 36.55
N LYS A 191 -33.93 10.80 36.56
CA LYS A 191 -32.57 11.34 36.57
C LYS A 191 -31.97 11.22 35.18
N SER A 192 -31.55 12.35 34.62
CA SER A 192 -30.73 12.37 33.42
C SER A 192 -29.26 12.23 33.85
N ILE A 193 -28.61 11.19 33.34
CA ILE A 193 -27.15 11.07 33.42
C ILE A 193 -26.63 11.58 32.09
N ARG A 194 -25.87 12.69 32.16
CA ARG A 194 -25.14 13.22 31.01
C ARG A 194 -24.03 12.25 30.63
N THR A 195 -24.14 11.63 29.46
CA THR A 195 -23.11 10.76 28.88
C THR A 195 -22.33 11.53 27.83
N ASP A 196 -21.88 12.72 28.20
CA ASP A 196 -21.19 13.67 27.33
C ASP A 196 -19.82 13.07 26.95
N ALA A 197 -19.80 12.14 26.01
CA ALA A 197 -18.57 11.65 25.42
C ALA A 197 -17.97 12.80 24.58
N PRO A 198 -16.69 13.16 24.76
CA PRO A 198 -16.09 14.19 23.94
C PRO A 198 -16.14 13.75 22.47
N PHE A 199 -16.54 14.68 21.60
CA PHE A 199 -16.49 14.45 20.16
C PHE A 199 -15.02 14.45 19.74
N VAL A 200 -14.53 13.28 19.36
CA VAL A 200 -13.13 13.04 18.94
C VAL A 200 -13.07 12.41 17.54
N ALA A 201 -14.21 12.33 16.85
CA ALA A 201 -14.29 11.75 15.52
C ALA A 201 -13.45 12.54 14.48
N ASP A 202 -13.30 13.84 14.67
CA ASP A 202 -12.39 14.70 13.91
C ASP A 202 -10.93 14.24 14.01
N LYS A 203 -10.43 14.05 15.24
CA LYS A 203 -9.07 13.59 15.53
C LYS A 203 -8.84 12.16 15.04
N LEU A 204 -9.84 11.29 15.17
CA LEU A 204 -9.78 9.92 14.67
C LEU A 204 -9.72 9.87 13.12
N MET A 205 -10.41 10.79 12.44
CA MET A 205 -10.35 10.91 10.98
C MET A 205 -9.00 11.45 10.52
N GLU A 206 -8.39 12.37 11.26
CA GLU A 206 -7.02 12.84 11.02
C GLU A 206 -6.00 11.70 11.19
N TYR A 207 -6.07 10.96 12.31
CA TYR A 207 -5.23 9.78 12.53
C TYR A 207 -5.39 8.73 11.43
N LYS A 208 -6.63 8.50 10.94
CA LYS A 208 -6.88 7.60 9.82
C LYS A 208 -6.19 8.07 8.53
N LYS A 209 -6.20 9.39 8.26
CA LYS A 209 -5.52 9.99 7.10
C LYS A 209 -4.00 9.79 7.20
N GLU A 210 -3.42 9.92 8.39
CA GLU A 210 -2.01 9.66 8.63
C GLU A 210 -1.63 8.21 8.33
N ILE A 211 -2.37 7.23 8.88
CA ILE A 211 -2.14 5.80 8.61
C ILE A 211 -2.22 5.51 7.10
N TRP A 212 -3.22 6.08 6.42
CA TRP A 212 -3.39 5.90 4.98
C TRP A 212 -2.21 6.47 4.20
N ASN A 213 -1.73 7.66 4.56
CA ASN A 213 -0.60 8.29 3.91
C ASN A 213 0.71 7.52 4.16
N GLU A 214 0.94 7.04 5.38
CA GLU A 214 2.08 6.18 5.71
C GLU A 214 2.09 4.90 4.85
N ALA A 215 0.94 4.25 4.70
CA ALA A 215 0.80 3.06 3.87
C ALA A 215 1.09 3.33 2.39
N LEU A 216 0.65 4.48 1.86
CA LEU A 216 0.95 4.88 0.48
C LEU A 216 2.43 5.23 0.29
N THR A 217 3.05 5.94 1.23
CA THR A 217 4.49 6.24 1.23
C THR A 217 5.32 4.95 1.26
N PHE A 218 4.90 3.94 2.04
CA PHE A 218 5.52 2.62 2.05
C PHE A 218 5.44 1.93 0.68
N LEU A 219 4.32 2.08 -0.03
CA LEU A 219 4.14 1.58 -1.40
C LEU A 219 4.87 2.42 -2.46
N GLY A 220 5.59 3.48 -2.08
CA GLY A 220 6.29 4.34 -3.01
C GLY A 220 5.36 5.30 -3.78
N ILE A 221 4.22 5.65 -3.18
CA ILE A 221 3.24 6.57 -3.78
C ILE A 221 3.31 7.91 -3.06
N ASN A 222 3.48 8.97 -3.83
CA ASN A 222 3.53 10.31 -3.29
C ASN A 222 2.13 10.79 -2.85
N THR A 223 2.03 11.25 -1.60
CA THR A 223 0.80 11.69 -0.95
C THR A 223 0.74 13.18 -0.69
N ILE A 224 1.64 13.99 -1.27
CA ILE A 224 1.68 15.46 -1.06
C ILE A 224 0.25 16.02 -1.16
N SER A 225 -0.26 16.43 0.00
CA SER A 225 -1.60 16.98 0.13
C SER A 225 -1.61 18.34 -0.58
N LEU A 226 -2.55 18.52 -1.52
CA LEU A 226 -2.73 19.74 -2.31
C LEU A 226 -2.77 21.02 -1.46
N GLU A 227 -3.28 20.95 -0.22
CA GLU A 227 -3.37 22.08 0.72
C GLU A 227 -2.01 22.56 1.25
N LYS A 228 -1.00 21.68 1.35
CA LYS A 228 0.36 22.08 1.74
C LYS A 228 1.18 22.59 0.56
N LYS A 229 0.71 22.38 -0.69
CA LYS A 229 1.46 22.70 -1.90
C LYS A 229 1.80 24.19 -2.05
N GLU A 230 1.00 25.07 -1.43
CA GLU A 230 1.25 26.51 -1.41
C GLU A 230 2.18 26.98 -0.27
N ARG A 231 2.53 26.11 0.69
CA ARG A 231 3.34 26.47 1.89
C ARG A 231 4.49 25.49 2.18
N LEU A 232 4.81 24.60 1.24
CA LEU A 232 5.85 23.60 1.45
C LEU A 232 7.22 24.28 1.46
N ILE A 233 7.96 24.06 2.54
CA ILE A 233 9.40 24.32 2.55
C ILE A 233 10.03 23.26 1.64
N THR A 234 10.73 23.71 0.61
CA THR A 234 11.24 22.88 -0.51
C THR A 234 12.10 21.69 -0.03
N ASP A 235 12.81 21.84 1.09
CA ASP A 235 13.67 20.79 1.65
C ASP A 235 12.90 19.60 2.26
N GLU A 236 11.73 19.83 2.86
CA GLU A 236 10.89 18.75 3.42
C GLU A 236 10.25 17.92 2.31
N ALA A 237 9.79 18.59 1.24
CA ALA A 237 9.23 17.93 0.06
C ALA A 237 10.26 17.02 -0.62
N ASN A 238 11.51 17.49 -0.76
CA ASN A 238 12.60 16.71 -1.33
C ASN A 238 12.94 15.49 -0.46
N SER A 239 13.05 15.67 0.86
CA SER A 239 13.35 14.58 1.80
C SER A 239 12.27 13.48 1.76
N ASN A 240 11.00 13.85 1.64
CA ASN A 240 9.91 12.88 1.50
C ASN A 240 9.95 12.13 0.16
N ASN A 241 10.26 12.83 -0.94
CA ASN A 241 10.41 12.21 -2.26
C ASN A 241 11.58 11.21 -2.29
N GLU A 242 12.69 11.52 -1.62
CA GLU A 242 13.82 10.60 -1.49
C GLU A 242 13.43 9.31 -0.76
N LEU A 243 12.71 9.42 0.37
CA LEU A 243 12.23 8.25 1.10
C LEU A 243 11.29 7.38 0.26
N ILE A 244 10.37 8.00 -0.47
CA ILE A 244 9.44 7.33 -1.39
C ILE A 244 10.23 6.58 -2.48
N ASN A 245 11.21 7.25 -3.09
CA ASN A 245 12.06 6.66 -4.12
C ASN A 245 12.88 5.48 -3.58
N LEU A 246 13.46 5.60 -2.38
CA LEU A 246 14.20 4.51 -1.72
C LEU A 246 13.30 3.29 -1.44
N ASN A 247 12.10 3.53 -0.91
CA ASN A 247 11.12 2.46 -0.69
C ASN A 247 10.77 1.76 -2.00
N LEU A 248 10.46 2.51 -3.05
CA LEU A 248 10.14 1.95 -4.36
C LEU A 248 11.31 1.15 -4.94
N GLN A 249 12.54 1.66 -4.83
CA GLN A 249 13.74 0.98 -5.32
C GLN A 249 14.00 -0.34 -4.61
N SER A 250 13.65 -0.46 -3.32
CA SER A 250 13.78 -1.71 -2.56
C SER A 250 12.97 -2.88 -3.17
N TYR A 251 11.87 -2.56 -3.86
CA TYR A 251 11.04 -3.53 -4.57
C TYR A 251 11.38 -3.64 -6.06
N LEU A 252 11.81 -2.54 -6.70
CA LEU A 252 12.13 -2.52 -8.12
C LEU A 252 13.46 -3.23 -8.43
N ALA A 253 14.51 -2.98 -7.65
CA ALA A 253 15.85 -3.48 -7.94
C ALA A 253 15.95 -5.02 -7.97
N PRO A 254 15.31 -5.79 -7.06
CA PRO A 254 15.30 -7.24 -7.16
C PRO A 254 14.57 -7.77 -8.40
N ARG A 255 13.52 -7.09 -8.85
CA ARG A 255 12.80 -7.44 -10.09
C ARG A 255 13.67 -7.16 -11.31
N GLN A 256 14.39 -6.03 -11.33
CA GLN A 256 15.36 -5.70 -12.39
C GLN A 256 16.49 -6.73 -12.44
N ARG A 257 17.02 -7.15 -11.28
CA ARG A 257 18.03 -8.20 -11.20
C ARG A 257 17.54 -9.52 -11.82
N ALA A 258 16.27 -9.87 -11.60
CA ALA A 258 15.68 -11.06 -12.22
C ALA A 258 15.50 -10.89 -13.75
N CYS A 259 15.18 -9.69 -14.23
CA CYS A 259 15.14 -9.38 -15.67
C CYS A 259 16.53 -9.54 -16.30
N GLU A 260 17.58 -8.99 -15.67
CA GLU A 260 18.97 -9.15 -16.13
C GLU A 260 19.36 -10.62 -16.26
N GLN A 261 19.08 -11.42 -15.22
CA GLN A 261 19.35 -12.86 -15.24
C GLN A 261 18.56 -13.59 -16.32
N PHE A 262 17.33 -13.17 -16.59
CA PHE A 262 16.52 -13.72 -17.68
C PHE A 262 17.11 -13.40 -19.03
N ASN A 263 17.46 -12.14 -19.25
CA ASN A 263 18.01 -11.67 -20.52
C ASN A 263 19.37 -12.30 -20.79
N GLU A 264 20.23 -12.42 -19.79
CA GLU A 264 21.51 -13.10 -19.90
C GLU A 264 21.34 -14.59 -20.22
N LYS A 265 20.49 -15.28 -19.46
CA LYS A 265 20.29 -16.73 -19.60
C LYS A 265 19.78 -17.11 -20.99
N PHE A 266 18.84 -16.33 -21.53
CA PHE A 266 18.19 -16.63 -22.80
C PHE A 266 18.73 -15.79 -23.98
N GLY A 267 19.83 -15.04 -23.78
CA GLY A 267 20.49 -14.28 -24.84
C GLY A 267 19.66 -13.12 -25.42
N LEU A 268 18.83 -12.47 -24.60
CA LEU A 268 17.97 -11.36 -24.99
C LEU A 268 18.59 -9.98 -24.71
N THR A 269 19.73 -9.91 -24.04
CA THR A 269 20.41 -8.65 -23.70
C THR A 269 20.72 -7.84 -24.97
N GLY A 270 20.29 -6.57 -25.00
CA GLY A 270 20.50 -5.67 -26.14
C GLY A 270 19.63 -5.97 -27.37
N THR A 271 18.65 -6.86 -27.24
CA THR A 271 17.68 -7.17 -28.31
C THR A 271 16.38 -6.38 -28.13
N ASP A 272 15.57 -6.32 -29.18
CA ASP A 272 14.21 -5.75 -29.15
C ASP A 272 13.26 -6.50 -28.20
N LYS A 273 13.63 -7.73 -27.80
CA LYS A 273 12.87 -8.60 -26.90
C LYS A 273 13.39 -8.61 -25.47
N GLU A 274 14.31 -7.71 -25.14
CA GLU A 274 14.84 -7.59 -23.79
C GLU A 274 13.71 -7.29 -22.79
N ILE A 275 13.60 -8.12 -21.75
CA ILE A 275 12.60 -7.94 -20.69
C ILE A 275 13.10 -6.87 -19.75
N SER A 276 12.21 -5.95 -19.37
CA SER A 276 12.50 -4.99 -18.30
C SER A 276 11.27 -4.77 -17.43
N VAL A 277 11.51 -4.24 -16.24
CA VAL A 277 10.46 -3.84 -15.31
C VAL A 277 10.68 -2.37 -14.95
N ARG A 278 9.58 -1.61 -14.95
CA ARG A 278 9.59 -0.19 -14.61
C ARG A 278 8.41 0.14 -13.72
N VAL A 279 8.50 1.30 -13.07
CA VAL A 279 7.33 1.92 -12.45
C VAL A 279 6.41 2.40 -13.56
N ARG A 280 5.11 2.15 -13.41
CA ARG A 280 4.11 2.57 -14.41
C ARG A 280 4.20 4.08 -14.65
N SER A 281 4.21 4.49 -15.91
CA SER A 281 4.50 5.87 -16.36
C SER A 281 3.63 6.95 -15.72
N ASP A 282 2.37 6.64 -15.41
CA ASP A 282 1.46 7.62 -14.79
C ASP A 282 1.87 7.93 -13.35
N LEU A 283 2.40 6.94 -12.62
CA LEU A 283 3.02 7.14 -11.30
C LEU A 283 4.38 7.83 -11.43
N HIS A 284 5.18 7.44 -12.43
CA HIS A 284 6.49 8.03 -12.68
C HIS A 284 6.40 9.52 -13.05
N ASN A 285 5.38 9.91 -13.81
CA ASN A 285 5.10 11.30 -14.16
C ASN A 285 4.55 12.08 -12.95
N ILE A 286 3.79 11.46 -12.04
CA ILE A 286 3.39 12.10 -10.77
C ILE A 286 4.63 12.36 -9.91
N ILE A 287 5.55 11.41 -9.82
CA ILE A 287 6.82 11.55 -9.08
C ILE A 287 7.69 12.65 -9.72
N LYS A 288 7.91 12.62 -11.04
CA LYS A 288 8.70 13.62 -11.76
C LYS A 288 8.05 15.01 -11.80
N ASN A 289 6.74 15.11 -11.92
CA ASN A 289 6.06 16.40 -11.88
C ASN A 289 6.11 16.99 -10.47
N ALA A 290 6.11 16.16 -9.41
CA ALA A 290 6.38 16.65 -8.07
C ALA A 290 7.81 17.20 -7.93
N GLU A 291 8.82 16.54 -8.51
CA GLU A 291 10.22 17.03 -8.55
C GLU A 291 10.39 18.31 -9.40
N SER A 292 9.75 18.37 -10.58
CA SER A 292 9.83 19.50 -11.51
C SER A 292 9.17 20.76 -10.93
N ILE A 293 8.01 20.62 -10.30
CA ILE A 293 7.31 21.76 -9.69
C ILE A 293 8.16 22.36 -8.57
N VAL A 294 8.87 21.54 -7.78
CA VAL A 294 9.78 22.03 -6.73
C VAL A 294 10.97 22.80 -7.31
N ASN A 295 11.50 22.38 -8.47
CA ASN A 295 12.58 23.09 -9.14
C ASN A 295 12.12 24.43 -9.74
N ASP A 296 10.93 24.48 -10.34
CA ASP A 296 10.37 25.72 -10.89
C ASP A 296 10.20 26.81 -9.82
N TYR A 297 9.88 26.43 -8.57
CA TYR A 297 9.83 27.38 -7.44
C TYR A 297 11.21 27.88 -6.99
N LYS A 298 12.25 27.03 -7.03
CA LYS A 298 13.63 27.46 -6.69
C LYS A 298 14.16 28.49 -7.69
N ASP A 299 13.80 28.35 -8.96
CA ASP A 299 14.20 29.31 -9.99
C ASP A 299 13.47 30.65 -9.82
N LEU A 300 12.22 30.65 -9.34
CA LEU A 300 11.47 31.87 -9.02
C LEU A 300 12.02 32.59 -7.77
N GLU A 301 12.36 31.88 -6.69
CA GLU A 301 12.99 32.47 -5.50
C GLU A 301 14.38 33.06 -5.79
N ASN A 302 15.13 32.45 -6.71
CA ASN A 302 16.41 33.00 -7.16
C ASN A 302 16.24 34.28 -7.99
N ILE A 303 15.14 34.42 -8.74
CA ILE A 303 14.85 35.64 -9.51
C ILE A 303 14.40 36.79 -8.58
N GLU A 304 13.62 36.50 -7.53
CA GLU A 304 13.19 37.51 -6.55
C GLU A 304 14.36 38.03 -5.69
N ASN A 305 15.34 37.18 -5.37
CA ASN A 305 16.53 37.57 -4.60
C ASN A 305 17.58 38.37 -5.40
N ILE A 306 17.48 38.41 -6.74
CA ILE A 306 18.42 39.17 -7.60
C ILE A 306 17.99 40.65 -7.75
N ASN A 307 16.73 41.01 -7.42
CA ASN A 307 16.18 42.35 -7.71
C ASN A 307 16.07 43.32 -6.51
N ILE A 308 16.75 43.07 -5.38
CA ILE A 308 16.64 43.94 -4.19
C ILE A 308 17.96 44.64 -3.79
N THR A 309 19.06 44.48 -4.54
CA THR A 309 20.37 45.04 -4.13
C THR A 309 21.03 46.04 -5.08
N GLU A 310 20.41 46.49 -6.19
CA GLU A 310 21.09 47.39 -7.15
C GLU A 310 20.42 48.75 -7.45
N GLU A 311 19.46 49.23 -6.67
CA GLU A 311 18.99 50.62 -6.78
C GLU A 311 18.98 51.34 -5.43
N GLY A 312 20.12 51.94 -5.05
CA GLY A 312 20.13 52.72 -3.82
C GLY A 312 21.41 53.41 -3.34
N GLU A 313 22.43 53.66 -4.17
CA GLU A 313 23.51 54.59 -3.78
C GLU A 313 24.08 55.34 -4.99
N GLU A 314 23.40 56.41 -5.41
CA GLU A 314 24.05 57.57 -6.05
C GLU A 314 23.17 58.80 -5.81
N ASN A 315 23.46 59.55 -4.74
CA ASN A 315 23.26 61.00 -4.60
C ASN A 315 23.76 61.46 -3.22
N GLY A 316 25.01 61.96 -3.18
CA GLY A 316 25.65 62.57 -2.03
C GLY A 316 27.06 63.02 -2.35
#